data_AF-A0A8C7IAJ1-F1
#
_entry.id   AF-A0A8C7IAJ1-F1
#
_cell.length_a   1.000
_cell.length_b   1.000
_cell.length_c   1.000
_cell.angle_alpha   90.00
_cell.angle_beta   90.00
_cell.angle_gamma   90.00
#
_symmetry.space_group_name_H-M   'P 1'
#
loop_
_entity.id
_entity.type
_entity.pdbx_description
1 polymer ?
#
loop_
_entity_poly.entity_id
_entity_poly.type
_entity_poly.pdbx_seq_one_letter_code
_entity_poly.pdbx_strand_id
1 'polypeptide(L)'
;MGSPAPRVNNDTQTHRQQSLQIIQSSSHTASYRSTGTPSTREQEITFNINTRGTMVRTLTLNNMEELRNSSFGRPSPRHGLKLLFWFAKDHIAIRNGNQMFANYDPKEGDFGFHHFQNRRENNDCKRLLPYSEYPFYEVGNLHLPTSKSLPKYVREGNTHQIDDSNMDRLVISIRPDMTVDKVYVTQHEDLKSFDPVNTYCISRSLLMIIRRRSLSNFLEQAGYYTQNVNAPRESGDARIDMEGGCRAPPSVAPRAAPGFWERNCTIL
;
A
#
# COMPACT_ATOMS: atom_id res chain seq x y z
N MET A 1 -68.34 -40.50 -30.44
CA MET A 1 -67.38 -40.44 -31.56
C MET A 1 -66.83 -39.03 -31.63
N GLY A 2 -65.51 -38.87 -31.70
CA GLY A 2 -64.81 -37.58 -31.80
C GLY A 2 -63.60 -37.50 -30.85
N SER A 3 -62.41 -37.70 -31.41
CA SER A 3 -61.09 -37.86 -30.77
C SER A 3 -60.42 -36.55 -30.25
N PRO A 4 -59.29 -36.61 -29.52
CA PRO A 4 -58.79 -35.59 -28.57
C PRO A 4 -57.53 -34.80 -29.03
N ALA A 5 -57.11 -33.75 -28.28
CA ALA A 5 -55.72 -33.24 -28.17
C ALA A 5 -55.61 -32.09 -27.12
N PRO A 6 -54.41 -31.71 -26.61
CA PRO A 6 -53.36 -32.54 -26.01
C PRO A 6 -52.92 -32.06 -24.60
N ARG A 7 -52.16 -32.91 -23.90
CA ARG A 7 -51.48 -32.67 -22.62
C ARG A 7 -50.50 -31.48 -22.70
N VAL A 8 -50.49 -30.66 -21.65
CA VAL A 8 -49.35 -29.80 -21.28
C VAL A 8 -48.74 -30.37 -20.00
N ASN A 9 -47.51 -30.87 -20.11
CA ASN A 9 -46.69 -31.28 -18.97
C ASN A 9 -46.13 -30.02 -18.28
N ASN A 10 -46.47 -29.82 -17.00
CA ASN A 10 -45.86 -28.82 -16.13
C ASN A 10 -44.74 -29.47 -15.29
N ASP A 11 -43.65 -29.89 -15.94
CA ASP A 11 -42.44 -30.38 -15.26
C ASP A 11 -41.28 -29.38 -15.43
N THR A 12 -41.52 -28.11 -15.09
CA THR A 12 -40.44 -27.09 -15.08
C THR A 12 -40.43 -26.24 -13.81
N GLN A 13 -41.09 -26.71 -12.75
CA GLN A 13 -41.19 -25.99 -11.48
C GLN A 13 -40.45 -26.64 -10.31
N THR A 14 -39.64 -27.67 -10.58
CA THR A 14 -38.80 -28.33 -9.57
C THR A 14 -37.30 -27.98 -9.67
N HIS A 15 -36.88 -27.23 -10.71
CA HIS A 15 -35.48 -26.83 -10.90
C HIS A 15 -35.10 -25.44 -10.36
N ARG A 16 -36.06 -24.67 -9.82
CA ARG A 16 -35.81 -23.32 -9.27
C ARG A 16 -35.71 -23.26 -7.74
N GLN A 17 -35.93 -24.35 -7.03
CA GLN A 17 -35.79 -24.42 -5.56
C GLN A 17 -34.48 -25.08 -5.09
N GLN A 18 -33.62 -25.55 -6.00
CA GLN A 18 -32.26 -26.02 -5.65
C GLN A 18 -31.17 -24.95 -5.86
N SER A 19 -31.54 -23.72 -6.24
CA SER A 19 -30.57 -22.65 -6.55
C SER A 19 -30.33 -21.65 -5.41
N LEU A 20 -30.90 -21.88 -4.22
CA LEU A 20 -30.83 -20.94 -3.08
C LEU A 20 -30.25 -21.52 -1.79
N GLN A 21 -29.65 -22.71 -1.85
CA GLN A 21 -28.81 -23.21 -0.77
C GLN A 21 -27.43 -23.55 -1.32
N ILE A 22 -26.40 -23.13 -0.58
CA ILE A 22 -24.97 -23.42 -0.81
C ILE A 22 -24.27 -22.43 -1.78
N ILE A 23 -24.37 -21.13 -1.49
CA ILE A 23 -23.15 -20.30 -1.50
C ILE A 23 -22.64 -20.33 -0.06
N GLN A 24 -21.97 -21.43 0.29
CA GLN A 24 -21.06 -21.40 1.44
C GLN A 24 -19.94 -20.45 1.06
N SER A 25 -19.96 -19.26 1.68
CA SER A 25 -18.83 -18.36 1.78
C SER A 25 -17.71 -19.02 2.59
N SER A 26 -17.03 -19.98 1.96
CA SER A 26 -15.73 -20.46 2.42
C SER A 26 -14.70 -19.46 1.90
N SER A 27 -14.38 -18.45 2.72
CA SER A 27 -13.14 -17.69 2.59
C SER A 27 -11.98 -18.67 2.84
N HIS A 28 -11.52 -19.33 1.80
CA HIS A 28 -10.33 -20.17 1.86
C HIS A 28 -9.09 -19.27 1.95
N THR A 29 -8.67 -18.97 3.18
CA THR A 29 -7.28 -18.56 3.46
C THR A 29 -6.37 -19.76 3.24
N ALA A 30 -5.71 -19.83 2.10
CA ALA A 30 -4.65 -20.79 1.86
C ALA A 30 -3.33 -20.22 2.37
N SER A 31 -2.92 -20.60 3.58
CA SER A 31 -1.54 -20.44 4.05
C SER A 31 -0.73 -21.65 3.56
N TYR A 32 0.10 -21.46 2.54
CA TYR A 32 1.04 -22.52 2.13
C TYR A 32 2.24 -22.51 3.08
N ARG A 33 2.43 -23.61 3.82
CA ARG A 33 3.68 -23.90 4.55
C ARG A 33 4.48 -24.85 3.66
N SER A 34 5.59 -24.39 3.08
CA SER A 34 6.46 -25.28 2.32
C SER A 34 7.28 -26.11 3.32
N THR A 35 7.24 -27.43 3.17
CA THR A 35 8.12 -28.33 3.92
C THR A 35 9.51 -28.27 3.29
N GLY A 36 10.26 -27.23 3.63
CA GLY A 36 11.67 -27.01 3.33
C GLY A 36 12.45 -26.70 4.61
N THR A 37 13.73 -27.04 4.63
CA THR A 37 14.64 -27.01 5.79
C THR A 37 14.66 -25.69 6.60
N PRO A 38 14.98 -25.75 7.91
CA PRO A 38 14.80 -24.63 8.83
C PRO A 38 15.94 -23.61 8.70
N SER A 39 15.90 -22.75 7.69
CA SER A 39 16.79 -21.57 7.62
C SER A 39 16.24 -20.36 6.86
N THR A 40 15.05 -20.44 6.26
CA THR A 40 14.46 -19.28 5.56
C THR A 40 13.06 -19.09 6.08
N ARG A 41 12.85 -18.09 6.95
CA ARG A 41 11.51 -17.71 7.40
C ARG A 41 10.69 -17.34 6.18
N GLU A 42 9.67 -18.14 5.88
CA GLU A 42 8.75 -17.92 4.76
C GLU A 42 8.04 -16.58 4.96
N GLN A 43 8.19 -15.66 4.02
CA GLN A 43 7.36 -14.46 3.97
C GLN A 43 5.91 -14.88 3.72
N GLU A 44 4.99 -14.41 4.57
CA GLU A 44 3.58 -14.73 4.46
C GLU A 44 3.00 -14.05 3.22
N ILE A 45 2.95 -14.81 2.12
CA ILE A 45 2.35 -14.37 0.87
C ILE A 45 0.85 -14.63 0.98
N THR A 46 0.06 -13.56 1.13
CA THR A 46 -1.40 -13.69 1.08
C THR A 46 -1.85 -13.68 -0.38
N PHE A 47 -2.39 -14.80 -0.82
CA PHE A 47 -3.09 -14.93 -2.09
C PHE A 47 -4.57 -14.73 -1.87
N ASN A 48 -5.12 -13.60 -2.33
CA ASN A 48 -6.56 -13.35 -2.27
C ASN A 48 -7.19 -13.55 -3.65
N ILE A 49 -8.17 -14.44 -3.71
CA ILE A 49 -8.96 -14.73 -4.91
C ILE A 49 -10.06 -13.68 -5.01
N ASN A 50 -10.09 -12.92 -6.12
CA ASN A 50 -11.20 -12.00 -6.39
C ASN A 50 -12.39 -12.74 -7.04
N THR A 51 -13.54 -12.07 -7.18
CA THR A 51 -14.78 -12.58 -7.78
C THR A 51 -14.68 -13.06 -9.25
N ARG A 52 -13.49 -12.99 -9.87
CA ARG A 52 -13.20 -13.51 -11.22
C ARG A 52 -11.92 -14.38 -11.27
N GLY A 53 -11.41 -14.85 -10.14
CA GLY A 53 -10.26 -15.75 -10.09
C GLY A 53 -8.88 -15.10 -10.31
N THR A 54 -8.77 -13.76 -10.37
CA THR A 54 -7.44 -13.11 -10.48
C THR A 54 -6.83 -12.93 -9.10
N MET A 55 -5.65 -13.51 -8.89
CA MET A 55 -4.88 -13.39 -7.66
C MET A 55 -4.16 -12.04 -7.61
N VAL A 56 -4.51 -11.20 -6.63
CA VAL A 56 -3.67 -10.06 -6.24
C VAL A 56 -2.72 -10.59 -5.17
N ARG A 57 -1.43 -10.69 -5.51
CA ARG A 57 -0.38 -11.12 -4.58
C ARG A 57 0.13 -9.88 -3.86
N THR A 58 -0.23 -9.71 -2.59
CA THR A 58 0.36 -8.67 -1.76
C THR A 58 1.31 -9.32 -0.77
N LEU A 59 2.55 -8.85 -0.76
CA LEU A 59 3.56 -9.29 0.19
C LEU A 59 3.29 -8.61 1.54
N THR A 60 3.32 -9.39 2.61
CA THR A 60 3.19 -8.87 3.98
C THR A 60 4.57 -8.69 4.59
N LEU A 61 4.86 -7.47 5.06
CA LEU A 61 6.09 -7.15 5.79
C LEU A 61 5.87 -7.42 7.28
N ASN A 62 6.68 -8.31 7.84
CA ASN A 62 6.50 -8.86 9.18
C ASN A 62 7.47 -8.29 10.21
N ASN A 63 8.59 -7.71 9.76
CA ASN A 63 9.68 -7.28 10.61
C ASN A 63 10.44 -6.08 9.99
N MET A 64 11.37 -5.53 10.75
CA MET A 64 12.15 -4.34 10.34
C MET A 64 13.07 -4.63 9.14
N GLU A 65 13.57 -5.85 8.99
CA GLU A 65 14.44 -6.23 7.88
C GLU A 65 13.67 -6.25 6.57
N GLU A 66 12.48 -6.86 6.56
CA GLU A 66 11.58 -6.84 5.41
C GLU A 66 11.15 -5.41 5.04
N LEU A 67 10.83 -4.56 6.04
CA LEU A 67 10.56 -3.14 5.81
C LEU A 67 11.75 -2.42 5.17
N ARG A 68 12.96 -2.62 5.71
CA ARG A 68 14.18 -2.01 5.17
C ARG A 68 14.45 -2.46 3.73
N ASN A 69 14.27 -3.75 3.43
CA ASN A 69 14.52 -4.33 2.12
C ASN A 69 13.48 -3.91 1.08
N SER A 70 12.26 -3.58 1.51
CA SER A 70 11.22 -3.02 0.62
C SER A 70 11.56 -1.64 0.04
N SER A 71 12.52 -0.92 0.65
CA SER A 71 12.87 0.46 0.29
C SER A 71 11.72 1.48 0.37
N PHE A 72 10.58 1.12 0.98
CA PHE A 72 9.46 2.04 1.20
C PHE A 72 9.89 3.30 1.95
N GLY A 73 9.44 4.47 1.49
CA GLY A 73 9.76 5.77 2.09
C GLY A 73 11.24 6.13 2.04
N ARG A 74 12.00 5.53 1.12
CA ARG A 74 13.44 5.79 0.90
C ARG A 74 13.73 6.02 -0.58
N PRO A 75 14.78 6.79 -0.91
CA PRO A 75 15.70 7.51 -0.02
C PRO A 75 15.08 8.80 0.57
N SER A 76 15.81 9.49 1.45
CA SER A 76 15.51 10.89 1.78
C SER A 76 15.40 11.71 0.49
N PRO A 77 14.43 12.64 0.32
CA PRO A 77 13.61 13.28 1.36
C PRO A 77 12.21 12.67 1.59
N ARG A 78 11.94 11.48 1.04
CA ARG A 78 10.65 10.78 1.14
C ARG A 78 10.15 10.68 2.58
N HIS A 79 8.83 10.85 2.78
CA HIS A 79 8.23 10.91 4.11
C HIS A 79 7.59 9.59 4.57
N GLY A 80 7.52 8.57 3.72
CA GLY A 80 6.74 7.36 3.95
C GLY A 80 7.03 6.65 5.27
N LEU A 81 8.31 6.52 5.64
CA LEU A 81 8.69 5.93 6.92
C LEU A 81 8.23 6.78 8.11
N LYS A 82 8.37 8.11 8.03
CA LYS A 82 7.89 9.01 9.10
C LYS A 82 6.38 8.94 9.25
N LEU A 83 5.65 8.82 8.13
CA LEU A 83 4.21 8.61 8.10
C LEU A 83 3.80 7.27 8.74
N LEU A 84 4.48 6.17 8.39
CA LEU A 84 4.24 4.85 8.99
C LEU A 84 4.52 4.85 10.50
N PHE A 85 5.58 5.54 10.94
CA PHE A 85 5.88 5.70 12.36
C PHE A 85 4.76 6.42 13.10
N TRP A 86 4.32 7.59 12.59
CA TRP A 86 3.19 8.33 13.15
C TRP A 86 1.94 7.47 13.24
N PHE A 87 1.62 6.74 12.17
CA PHE A 87 0.45 5.88 12.13
C PHE A 87 0.49 4.83 13.26
N ALA A 88 1.61 4.10 13.38
CA ALA A 88 1.78 3.06 14.39
C ALA A 88 1.85 3.59 15.84
N LYS A 89 2.43 4.78 16.03
CA LYS A 89 2.69 5.37 17.34
C LYS A 89 1.47 6.12 17.89
N ASP A 90 0.88 6.98 17.07
CA ASP A 90 -0.04 8.02 17.53
C ASP A 90 -1.45 7.87 16.95
N HIS A 91 -1.59 7.40 15.71
CA HIS A 91 -2.91 7.31 15.07
C HIS A 91 -3.72 6.08 15.52
N ILE A 92 -3.06 4.97 15.86
CA ILE A 92 -3.73 3.78 16.36
C ILE A 92 -3.54 3.60 17.87
N ALA A 93 -4.52 3.00 18.54
CA ALA A 93 -4.42 2.45 19.88
C ALA A 93 -4.44 0.92 19.84
N ILE A 94 -3.68 0.29 20.74
CA ILE A 94 -3.72 -1.16 20.93
C ILE A 94 -4.44 -1.42 22.25
N ARG A 95 -5.54 -2.16 22.18
CA ARG A 95 -6.36 -2.55 23.33
C ARG A 95 -6.26 -4.06 23.57
N ASN A 96 -7.01 -4.54 24.57
CA ASN A 96 -7.04 -5.93 25.01
C ASN A 96 -7.12 -6.92 23.83
N GLY A 97 -6.43 -8.05 24.01
CA GLY A 97 -6.32 -9.09 22.98
C GLY A 97 -5.37 -8.73 21.83
N ASN A 98 -4.60 -7.64 21.97
CA ASN A 98 -3.95 -6.99 20.84
C ASN A 98 -5.00 -6.79 19.75
N GLN A 99 -5.95 -5.86 19.92
CA GLN A 99 -6.78 -5.35 18.82
C GLN A 99 -6.37 -3.90 18.51
N MET A 100 -6.27 -3.53 17.23
CA MET A 100 -5.86 -2.18 16.80
C MET A 100 -7.12 -1.37 16.50
N PHE A 101 -7.22 -0.18 17.07
CA PHE A 101 -8.30 0.77 16.81
C PHE A 101 -7.71 2.08 16.31
N ALA A 102 -8.35 2.71 15.33
CA ALA A 102 -8.00 4.07 14.96
C ALA A 102 -8.48 5.04 16.07
N ASN A 103 -7.65 6.02 16.43
CA ASN A 103 -8.00 7.05 17.40
C ASN A 103 -8.92 8.13 16.81
N TYR A 104 -8.92 8.25 15.48
CA TYR A 104 -9.70 9.23 14.71
C TYR A 104 -10.38 8.51 13.54
N ASP A 105 -11.60 8.90 13.19
CA ASP A 105 -12.31 8.32 12.05
C ASP A 105 -11.70 8.88 10.75
N PRO A 106 -11.12 8.04 9.87
CA PRO A 106 -10.56 8.51 8.61
C PRO A 106 -11.61 9.10 7.66
N LYS A 107 -12.91 8.88 7.91
CA LYS A 107 -14.01 9.52 7.16
C LYS A 107 -14.07 11.03 7.36
N GLU A 108 -13.64 11.52 8.52
CA GLU A 108 -13.64 12.96 8.83
C GLU A 108 -12.57 13.73 8.05
N GLY A 109 -11.62 13.02 7.43
CA GLY A 109 -10.61 13.60 6.55
C GLY A 109 -9.46 14.33 7.24
N ASP A 110 -9.41 14.26 8.58
CA ASP A 110 -8.27 14.71 9.37
C ASP A 110 -6.97 14.11 8.84
N PHE A 111 -5.85 14.83 9.00
CA PHE A 111 -4.52 14.40 8.59
C PHE A 111 -4.35 14.18 7.08
N GLY A 112 -5.35 14.52 6.26
CA GLY A 112 -5.34 14.24 4.83
C GLY A 112 -5.95 12.89 4.46
N PHE A 113 -6.66 12.25 5.39
CA PHE A 113 -7.40 11.04 5.05
C PHE A 113 -8.49 11.31 4.00
N HIS A 114 -8.69 10.37 3.10
CA HIS A 114 -9.80 10.39 2.16
C HIS A 114 -10.11 8.97 1.69
N HIS A 115 -11.30 8.75 1.15
CA HIS A 115 -11.73 7.43 0.73
C HIS A 115 -10.87 6.92 -0.45
N PHE A 116 -10.22 5.78 -0.27
CA PHE A 116 -9.44 5.13 -1.30
C PHE A 116 -10.33 4.20 -2.13
N GLN A 117 -10.66 4.66 -3.33
CA GLN A 117 -11.46 3.87 -4.24
C GLN A 117 -10.53 2.87 -4.92
N ASN A 118 -10.38 1.69 -4.32
CA ASN A 118 -9.63 0.55 -4.85
C ASN A 118 -10.29 -0.03 -6.13
N ARG A 119 -10.38 0.82 -7.17
CA ARG A 119 -10.99 0.58 -8.46
C ARG A 119 -10.06 -0.31 -9.29
N ARG A 120 -10.62 -0.87 -10.37
CA ARG A 120 -9.81 -1.58 -11.36
C ARG A 120 -9.19 -0.54 -12.28
N GLU A 121 -7.87 -0.60 -12.45
CA GLU A 121 -7.16 0.27 -13.39
C GLU A 121 -7.05 -0.44 -14.75
N ASN A 122 -7.53 0.24 -15.80
CA ASN A 122 -7.39 -0.08 -17.23
C ASN A 122 -7.55 -1.57 -17.63
N ASN A 123 -7.14 -1.90 -18.86
CA ASN A 123 -7.54 -3.12 -19.58
C ASN A 123 -7.20 -4.45 -18.86
N ASP A 124 -6.26 -4.44 -17.91
CA ASP A 124 -5.85 -5.62 -17.14
C ASP A 124 -6.77 -5.95 -15.96
N CYS A 125 -7.78 -5.11 -15.67
CA CYS A 125 -8.84 -5.37 -14.68
C CYS A 125 -8.35 -5.68 -13.26
N LYS A 126 -7.11 -5.30 -12.89
CA LYS A 126 -6.55 -5.55 -11.55
C LYS A 126 -6.74 -4.33 -10.65
N ARG A 127 -7.04 -4.60 -9.39
CA ARG A 127 -7.09 -3.61 -8.32
C ARG A 127 -5.70 -3.54 -7.68
N LEU A 128 -5.32 -2.37 -7.15
CA LEU A 128 -4.07 -2.21 -6.40
C LEU A 128 -4.05 -3.15 -5.19
N LEU A 129 -5.13 -3.14 -4.42
CA LEU A 129 -5.28 -3.94 -3.20
C LEU A 129 -6.24 -5.10 -3.43
N PRO A 130 -6.10 -6.20 -2.66
CA PRO A 130 -7.12 -7.24 -2.58
C PRO A 130 -8.50 -6.68 -2.25
N TYR A 131 -9.54 -7.45 -2.58
CA TYR A 131 -10.89 -7.13 -2.13
C TYR A 131 -10.94 -7.15 -0.59
N SER A 132 -11.70 -6.20 -0.03
CA SER A 132 -12.04 -6.14 1.39
C SER A 132 -13.53 -5.89 1.51
N GLU A 133 -14.15 -6.46 2.54
CA GLU A 133 -15.53 -6.15 2.92
C GLU A 133 -15.66 -4.74 3.51
N TYR A 134 -14.54 -4.18 3.98
CA TYR A 134 -14.46 -2.90 4.64
C TYR A 134 -13.90 -1.81 3.72
N PRO A 135 -14.35 -0.55 3.87
CA PRO A 135 -13.85 0.57 3.09
C PRO A 135 -12.35 0.79 3.31
N PHE A 136 -11.71 1.38 2.30
CA PHE A 136 -10.32 1.80 2.36
C PHE A 136 -10.20 3.31 2.45
N TYR A 137 -9.20 3.79 3.17
CA TYR A 137 -8.85 5.20 3.27
C TYR A 137 -7.36 5.39 3.03
N GLU A 138 -7.01 6.42 2.27
CA GLU A 138 -5.65 6.80 1.95
C GLU A 138 -5.21 7.99 2.81
N VAL A 139 -3.95 8.03 3.21
CA VAL A 139 -3.28 9.21 3.77
C VAL A 139 -1.84 9.29 3.27
N GLY A 140 -1.27 10.50 3.28
CA GLY A 140 0.12 10.73 2.95
C GLY A 140 0.33 11.80 1.90
N ASN A 141 -0.71 12.23 1.19
CA ASN A 141 -0.59 13.36 0.27
C ASN A 141 -0.43 14.68 1.05
N LEU A 142 0.80 15.18 1.13
CA LEU A 142 1.17 16.40 1.85
C LEU A 142 0.72 17.70 1.16
N HIS A 143 0.14 17.62 -0.04
CA HIS A 143 -0.42 18.78 -0.74
C HIS A 143 -1.87 19.09 -0.33
N LEU A 144 -2.53 18.18 0.41
CA LEU A 144 -3.88 18.45 0.91
C LEU A 144 -3.84 19.46 2.06
N PRO A 145 -4.76 20.44 2.12
CA PRO A 145 -4.84 21.38 3.24
C PRO A 145 -4.97 20.70 4.60
N THR A 146 -5.74 19.61 4.68
CA THR A 146 -5.95 18.83 5.92
C THR A 146 -4.69 18.08 6.36
N SER A 147 -3.73 17.81 5.47
CA SER A 147 -2.44 17.22 5.82
C SER A 147 -1.61 18.11 6.73
N LYS A 148 -1.93 19.40 6.89
CA LYS A 148 -1.26 20.29 7.86
C LYS A 148 -1.38 19.81 9.30
N SER A 149 -2.40 19.02 9.64
CA SER A 149 -2.54 18.42 10.98
C SER A 149 -1.62 17.22 11.22
N LEU A 150 -0.95 16.68 10.19
CA LEU A 150 0.13 15.71 10.38
C LEU A 150 1.28 16.34 11.17
N PRO A 151 1.98 15.56 12.02
CA PRO A 151 3.12 16.05 12.77
C PRO A 151 4.17 16.69 11.86
N LYS A 152 4.83 17.74 12.36
CA LYS A 152 5.86 18.48 11.61
C LYS A 152 6.94 17.56 11.07
N TYR A 153 7.38 16.57 11.85
CA TYR A 153 8.41 15.63 11.40
C TYR A 153 7.96 14.79 10.21
N VAL A 154 6.68 14.45 10.07
CA VAL A 154 6.14 13.73 8.90
C VAL A 154 6.23 14.61 7.65
N ARG A 155 5.94 15.90 7.80
CA ARG A 155 5.90 16.85 6.67
C ARG A 155 7.28 17.37 6.27
N GLU A 156 8.28 17.19 7.12
CA GLU A 156 9.63 17.67 6.89
C GLU A 156 10.32 16.90 5.76
N GLY A 157 10.86 17.63 4.80
CA GLY A 157 11.46 17.10 3.57
C GLY A 157 10.59 17.32 2.33
N ASN A 158 9.30 17.63 2.50
CA ASN A 158 8.45 18.01 1.37
C ASN A 158 8.95 19.31 0.73
N THR A 159 9.21 19.27 -0.57
CA THR A 159 9.71 20.42 -1.33
C THR A 159 8.57 21.26 -1.92
N HIS A 160 7.34 20.74 -1.90
CA HIS A 160 6.19 21.27 -2.64
C HIS A 160 6.42 21.38 -4.16
N GLN A 161 7.44 20.67 -4.66
CA GLN A 161 7.74 20.56 -6.07
C GLN A 161 7.27 19.22 -6.61
N ILE A 162 7.44 19.08 -7.91
CA ILE A 162 7.22 17.85 -8.65
C ILE A 162 8.47 16.98 -8.49
N ASP A 163 8.52 16.24 -7.38
CA ASP A 163 9.59 15.30 -7.08
C ASP A 163 9.08 14.12 -6.26
N ASP A 164 10.01 13.33 -5.75
CA ASP A 164 9.71 12.13 -4.97
C ASP A 164 9.32 12.43 -3.51
N SER A 165 9.43 13.67 -3.03
CA SER A 165 9.26 13.98 -1.62
C SER A 165 7.85 13.72 -1.08
N ASN A 166 6.83 13.68 -1.95
CA ASN A 166 5.41 13.49 -1.63
C ASN A 166 4.77 12.28 -2.34
N MET A 167 5.53 11.21 -2.62
CA MET A 167 5.00 10.03 -3.33
C MET A 167 4.40 8.95 -2.42
N ASP A 168 4.72 8.94 -1.12
CA ASP A 168 4.40 7.84 -0.22
C ASP A 168 2.97 7.89 0.32
N ARG A 169 2.30 6.75 0.38
CA ARG A 169 0.94 6.60 0.90
C ARG A 169 0.81 5.46 1.89
N LEU A 170 -0.09 5.65 2.85
CA LEU A 170 -0.69 4.56 3.61
C LEU A 170 -2.13 4.38 3.12
N VAL A 171 -2.54 3.14 2.92
CA VAL A 171 -3.94 2.79 2.69
C VAL A 171 -4.41 1.85 3.80
N ILE A 172 -5.44 2.24 4.52
CA ILE A 172 -5.97 1.50 5.67
C ILE A 172 -7.37 0.99 5.38
N SER A 173 -7.67 -0.23 5.83
CA SER A 173 -9.03 -0.77 5.85
C SER A 173 -9.55 -0.73 7.28
N ILE A 174 -10.74 -0.16 7.48
CA ILE A 174 -11.32 0.07 8.80
C ILE A 174 -12.73 -0.48 8.91
N ARG A 175 -13.01 -1.19 10.00
CA ARG A 175 -14.32 -1.76 10.33
C ARG A 175 -15.22 -0.67 10.92
N PRO A 176 -16.56 -0.88 10.95
CA PRO A 176 -17.50 0.08 11.51
C PRO A 176 -17.26 0.43 12.99
N ASP A 177 -16.63 -0.47 13.75
CA ASP A 177 -16.29 -0.29 15.18
C ASP A 177 -14.90 0.37 15.38
N MET A 178 -14.36 1.03 14.36
CA MET A 178 -13.04 1.66 14.34
C MET A 178 -11.85 0.69 14.42
N THR A 179 -12.11 -0.62 14.34
CA THR A 179 -11.05 -1.61 14.28
C THR A 179 -10.29 -1.51 12.96
N VAL A 180 -8.96 -1.39 13.03
CA VAL A 180 -8.07 -1.44 11.85
C VAL A 180 -7.95 -2.89 11.39
N ASP A 181 -8.43 -3.18 10.18
CA ASP A 181 -8.41 -4.51 9.56
C ASP A 181 -7.08 -4.77 8.85
N LYS A 182 -6.69 -3.87 7.93
CA LYS A 182 -5.48 -3.98 7.13
C LYS A 182 -4.81 -2.63 6.98
N VAL A 183 -3.48 -2.66 6.84
CA VAL A 183 -2.65 -1.47 6.61
C VAL A 183 -1.71 -1.78 5.48
N TYR A 184 -1.73 -0.95 4.45
CA TYR A 184 -0.86 -1.07 3.29
C TYR A 184 0.05 0.15 3.20
N VAL A 185 1.29 -0.07 2.79
CA VAL A 185 2.22 0.97 2.34
C VAL A 185 2.31 0.88 0.82
N THR A 186 2.33 2.03 0.16
CA THR A 186 2.46 2.11 -1.30
C THR A 186 3.06 3.46 -1.68
N GLN A 187 3.38 3.63 -2.96
CA GLN A 187 3.90 4.86 -3.53
C GLN A 187 3.20 5.14 -4.84
N HIS A 188 3.17 6.40 -5.26
CA HIS A 188 2.83 6.71 -6.64
C HIS A 188 4.04 6.40 -7.55
N GLU A 189 3.79 5.79 -8.70
CA GLU A 189 4.81 5.67 -9.77
C GLU A 189 4.85 6.94 -10.63
N ASP A 190 3.72 7.63 -10.76
CA ASP A 190 3.59 8.93 -11.37
C ASP A 190 2.74 9.87 -10.49
N LEU A 191 1.83 10.65 -11.07
CA LEU A 191 0.98 11.60 -10.35
C LEU A 191 -0.37 11.09 -9.99
N LYS A 192 -0.76 10.02 -10.65
CA LYS A 192 -2.10 9.49 -10.63
C LYS A 192 -2.08 8.01 -10.31
N SER A 193 -1.11 7.27 -10.83
CA SER A 193 -1.04 5.83 -10.63
C SER A 193 -0.18 5.44 -9.44
N PHE A 194 -0.66 4.40 -8.77
CA PHE A 194 0.05 3.70 -7.72
C PHE A 194 1.02 2.69 -8.33
N ASP A 195 2.07 2.40 -7.59
CA ASP A 195 3.03 1.36 -7.94
C ASP A 195 2.57 0.01 -7.35
N PRO A 196 1.99 -0.91 -8.15
CA PRO A 196 1.53 -2.20 -7.65
C PRO A 196 2.68 -3.13 -7.24
N VAL A 197 3.90 -2.89 -7.72
CA VAL A 197 5.08 -3.69 -7.37
C VAL A 197 5.59 -3.32 -5.98
N ASN A 198 5.60 -2.03 -5.67
CA ASN A 198 6.03 -1.48 -4.38
C ASN A 198 4.85 -1.21 -3.44
N THR A 199 3.90 -2.14 -3.42
CA THR A 199 2.75 -2.13 -2.51
C THR A 199 2.78 -3.33 -1.58
N TYR A 200 2.79 -3.06 -0.28
CA TYR A 200 2.97 -4.09 0.75
C TYR A 200 1.93 -3.97 1.86
N CYS A 201 1.48 -5.11 2.38
CA CYS A 201 0.70 -5.16 3.62
C CYS A 201 1.66 -5.07 4.81
N ILE A 202 1.33 -4.30 5.83
CA ILE A 202 2.11 -4.24 7.07
C ILE A 202 1.46 -5.14 8.11
N SER A 203 2.22 -6.10 8.62
CA SER A 203 1.71 -6.98 9.66
C SER A 203 1.44 -6.22 10.95
N ARG A 204 0.47 -6.72 11.71
CA ARG A 204 0.17 -6.23 13.06
C ARG A 204 1.41 -6.25 13.97
N SER A 205 2.19 -7.33 13.90
CA SER A 205 3.40 -7.50 14.68
C SER A 205 4.44 -6.44 14.35
N LEU A 206 4.58 -6.07 13.07
CA LEU A 206 5.47 -4.99 12.64
C LEU A 206 5.00 -3.64 13.19
N LEU A 207 3.71 -3.30 13.11
CA LEU A 207 3.17 -2.07 13.72
C LEU A 207 3.45 -2.00 15.23
N MET A 208 3.34 -3.12 15.94
CA MET A 208 3.69 -3.21 17.36
C MET A 208 5.18 -2.98 17.63
N ILE A 209 6.07 -3.51 16.78
CA ILE A 209 7.51 -3.27 16.87
C ILE A 209 7.81 -1.79 16.67
N ILE A 210 7.24 -1.16 15.63
CA ILE A 210 7.45 0.25 15.30
C ILE A 210 6.99 1.14 16.47
N ARG A 211 5.79 0.88 17.01
CA ARG A 211 5.21 1.63 18.14
C ARG A 211 6.13 1.66 19.37
N ARG A 212 6.92 0.61 19.62
CA ARG A 212 7.81 0.52 20.78
C ARG A 212 9.14 1.24 20.60
N ARG A 213 9.42 1.77 19.41
CA ARG A 213 10.67 2.49 19.11
C ARG A 213 10.51 4.00 19.30
N SER A 214 11.65 4.68 19.41
CA SER A 214 11.77 6.11 19.14
C SER A 214 11.83 6.33 17.63
N LEU A 215 11.50 7.55 17.17
CA LEU A 215 11.54 7.89 15.74
C LEU A 215 12.94 7.65 15.15
N SER A 216 13.99 8.13 15.80
CA SER A 216 15.38 7.97 15.33
C SER A 216 15.79 6.51 15.19
N ASN A 217 15.56 5.68 16.22
CA ASN A 217 15.90 4.25 16.17
C ASN A 217 15.10 3.50 15.08
N PHE A 218 13.85 3.90 14.86
CA PHE A 218 13.04 3.33 13.79
C PHE A 218 13.59 3.68 12.40
N LEU A 219 13.88 4.97 12.16
CA LEU A 219 14.41 5.45 10.88
C LEU A 219 15.76 4.82 10.55
N GLU A 220 16.66 4.75 11.52
CA GLU A 220 17.97 4.11 11.37
C GLU A 220 17.83 2.62 10.96
N GLN A 221 16.99 1.86 11.68
CA GLN A 221 16.78 0.45 11.38
C GLN A 221 16.07 0.19 10.04
N ALA A 222 15.20 1.10 9.63
CA ALA A 222 14.58 1.08 8.31
C ALA A 222 15.57 1.48 7.19
N GLY A 223 16.78 1.95 7.53
CA GLY A 223 17.81 2.37 6.58
C GLY A 223 17.62 3.80 6.05
N TYR A 224 16.87 4.64 6.75
CA TYR A 224 16.65 6.02 6.38
C TYR A 224 17.81 6.89 6.85
N TYR A 225 18.70 7.22 5.92
CA TYR A 225 19.82 8.12 6.15
C TYR A 225 19.56 9.45 5.45
N THR A 226 19.55 10.55 6.20
CA THR A 226 19.66 11.87 5.61
C THR A 226 21.07 11.97 5.04
N GLN A 227 21.21 12.20 3.74
CA GLN A 227 22.51 12.50 3.15
C GLN A 227 23.12 13.65 3.96
N ASN A 228 24.18 13.36 4.70
CA ASN A 228 24.98 14.39 5.36
C ASN A 228 25.55 15.25 4.23
N VAL A 229 25.17 16.52 4.17
CA VAL A 229 25.71 17.50 3.21
C VAL A 229 27.19 17.84 3.51
N ASN A 230 27.88 17.03 4.31
CA ASN A 230 29.25 17.19 4.76
C ASN A 230 30.11 15.95 4.46
N ALA A 231 29.93 15.32 3.29
CA ALA A 231 31.03 14.56 2.72
C ALA A 231 32.04 15.56 2.15
N PRO A 232 33.31 15.59 2.61
CA PRO A 232 34.34 16.39 1.96
C PRO A 232 34.40 15.97 0.49
N ARG A 233 34.25 16.93 -0.42
CA ARG A 233 34.72 16.75 -1.79
C ARG A 233 36.22 16.53 -1.69
N GLU A 234 36.66 15.28 -1.79
CA GLU A 234 38.05 15.00 -2.13
C GLU A 234 38.30 15.62 -3.51
N SER A 235 38.85 16.83 -3.45
CA SER A 235 39.49 17.51 -4.56
C SER A 235 40.80 16.78 -4.84
N GLY A 236 40.69 15.64 -5.51
CA GLY A 236 41.80 14.93 -6.12
C GLY A 236 42.00 15.42 -7.55
N ASP A 237 42.74 16.53 -7.71
CA ASP A 237 43.36 16.88 -8.98
C ASP A 237 44.40 15.80 -9.31
N ALA A 238 44.04 14.89 -10.23
CA ALA A 238 44.99 14.04 -10.93
C ALA A 238 44.64 14.05 -12.42
N ARG A 239 45.37 14.87 -13.16
CA ARG A 239 45.43 14.82 -14.63
C ARG A 239 45.99 13.46 -15.04
N ILE A 240 45.16 12.62 -15.66
CA ILE A 240 45.62 11.55 -16.53
C ILE A 240 44.78 11.64 -17.80
N ASP A 241 45.35 12.29 -18.82
CA ASP A 241 44.91 12.16 -20.19
C ASP A 241 45.40 10.80 -20.72
N MET A 242 44.48 9.89 -21.07
CA MET A 242 44.60 9.08 -22.29
C MET A 242 43.28 8.38 -22.64
N GLU A 243 42.98 8.45 -23.94
CA GLU A 243 41.80 7.98 -24.65
C GLU A 243 41.41 6.52 -24.42
N GLY A 244 40.10 6.23 -24.52
CA GLY A 244 39.63 4.90 -24.89
C GLY A 244 38.22 4.53 -24.44
N GLY A 245 37.22 4.72 -25.30
CA GLY A 245 36.03 3.86 -25.36
C GLY A 245 34.76 4.35 -24.65
N CYS A 246 33.77 4.71 -25.46
CA CYS A 246 32.40 5.02 -25.06
C CYS A 246 31.72 3.88 -24.28
N ARG A 247 31.16 4.16 -23.11
CA ARG A 247 30.00 3.43 -22.59
C ARG A 247 29.14 4.34 -21.70
N ALA A 248 27.94 4.61 -22.16
CA ALA A 248 26.96 5.49 -21.52
C ALA A 248 26.51 4.96 -20.14
N PRO A 249 26.25 5.84 -19.15
CA PRO A 249 25.56 5.46 -17.92
C PRO A 249 24.07 5.15 -18.19
N PRO A 250 23.43 4.26 -17.41
CA PRO A 250 22.03 3.92 -17.61
C PRO A 250 21.10 5.11 -17.29
N SER A 251 20.18 5.31 -18.24
CA SER A 251 19.01 6.20 -18.30
C SER A 251 18.64 7.03 -17.05
N VAL A 252 18.81 8.34 -17.20
CA VAL A 252 18.04 9.37 -16.48
C VAL A 252 16.58 9.28 -16.95
N ALA A 253 15.64 9.09 -16.03
CA ALA A 253 14.21 9.15 -16.32
C ALA A 253 13.84 10.54 -16.91
N PRO A 254 12.96 10.61 -17.92
CA PRO A 254 12.68 11.88 -18.59
C PRO A 254 12.00 12.87 -17.63
N ARG A 255 12.62 14.05 -17.49
CA ARG A 255 12.05 15.23 -16.84
C ARG A 255 10.75 15.61 -17.55
N ALA A 256 9.63 15.57 -16.83
CA ALA A 256 8.37 16.10 -17.33
C ALA A 256 8.44 17.63 -17.50
N ALA A 257 7.83 18.13 -18.57
CA ALA A 257 7.82 19.54 -18.92
C ALA A 257 7.00 20.40 -17.91
N PRO A 258 7.34 21.70 -17.74
CA PRO A 258 6.60 22.60 -16.86
C PRO A 258 5.20 22.88 -17.42
N GLY A 259 4.15 22.68 -16.61
CA GLY A 259 2.77 23.09 -16.95
C GLY A 259 1.68 22.01 -16.93
N PHE A 260 1.99 20.74 -16.63
CA PHE A 260 0.99 19.65 -16.65
C PHE A 260 0.20 19.46 -15.33
N TRP A 261 0.56 20.18 -14.27
CA TRP A 261 0.40 19.72 -12.88
C TRP A 261 -0.78 20.31 -12.10
N GLU A 262 -1.63 21.12 -12.73
CA GLU A 262 -2.67 21.88 -12.04
C GLU A 262 -4.06 21.22 -11.95
N ARG A 263 -4.27 20.01 -12.48
CA ARG A 263 -5.67 19.56 -12.71
C ARG A 263 -6.13 18.17 -12.27
N ASN A 264 -5.37 17.36 -11.53
CA ASN A 264 -5.84 15.97 -11.26
C ASN A 264 -5.50 15.37 -9.88
N CYS A 265 -5.58 16.16 -8.83
CA CYS A 265 -5.88 15.63 -7.49
C CYS A 265 -7.18 16.27 -6.97
N THR A 266 -8.21 16.33 -7.80
CA THR A 266 -9.57 16.63 -7.36
C THR A 266 -10.22 15.32 -6.97
N ILE A 267 -10.40 15.16 -5.66
CA ILE A 267 -11.56 14.58 -4.99
C ILE A 267 -12.56 13.93 -5.96
N LEU A 268 -12.66 12.60 -5.91
CA LEU A 268 -13.88 11.84 -6.20
C LEU A 268 -13.98 10.64 -5.28
#